data_AF-A0A1F6LR78-F1
#
_entry.id   AF-A0A1F6LR78-F1
#
_cell.length_a   1.000
_cell.length_b   1.000
_cell.length_c   1.000
_cell.angle_alpha   90.00
_cell.angle_beta   90.00
_cell.angle_gamma   90.00
#
_symmetry.space_group_name_H-M   'P 1'
#
loop_
_entity.id
_entity.type
_entity.pdbx_description
1 polymer ?
#
loop_
_entity_poly.entity_id
_entity_poly.type
_entity_poly.pdbx_seq_one_letter_code
_entity_poly.pdbx_strand_id
1 'polypeptide(L)'
;MLFAHNLHSVRVGYAFALLFAGLHLMWALAVAIVPEFVQAIVDMHIRLHFLNVGVLVQPFEIGLAVGLVLSAAVGGFVFGWLLATIVNFLKGV
;
A
#
# COMPACT_ATOMS: atom_id res chain seq x y z
N MET A 1 12.27 -0.52 -24.24
CA MET A 1 13.09 0.45 -23.46
C MET A 1 12.16 1.24 -22.55
N LEU A 2 11.88 0.78 -21.33
CA LEU A 2 10.81 1.38 -20.51
C LEU A 2 11.22 2.66 -19.77
N PHE A 3 12.52 3.00 -19.68
CA PHE A 3 12.98 4.24 -19.04
C PHE A 3 14.23 4.81 -19.72
N ALA A 4 14.04 5.63 -20.76
CA ALA A 4 15.13 6.30 -21.48
C ALA A 4 15.89 7.35 -20.64
N HIS A 5 15.33 7.75 -19.49
CA HIS A 5 15.89 8.78 -18.59
C HIS A 5 16.08 8.24 -17.16
N ASN A 6 16.95 8.91 -16.40
CA ASN A 6 17.15 8.63 -14.97
C ASN A 6 15.88 8.95 -14.18
N LEU A 7 15.56 8.09 -13.24
CA LEU A 7 14.43 8.29 -12.33
C LEU A 7 14.85 9.23 -11.21
N HIS A 8 14.06 10.26 -10.94
CA HIS A 8 14.30 11.12 -9.79
C HIS A 8 13.84 10.39 -8.52
N SER A 9 14.75 9.71 -7.81
CA SER A 9 14.40 8.76 -6.75
C SER A 9 13.48 9.33 -5.68
N VAL A 10 13.66 10.60 -5.30
CA VAL A 10 12.77 11.27 -4.33
C VAL A 10 11.35 11.47 -4.87
N ARG A 11 11.17 11.79 -6.15
CA ARG A 11 9.84 11.97 -6.75
C ARG A 11 9.13 10.64 -6.90
N VAL A 12 9.86 9.59 -7.27
CA VAL A 12 9.32 8.22 -7.31
C VAL A 12 8.94 7.76 -5.91
N GLY A 13 9.78 8.04 -4.90
CA GLY A 13 9.45 7.81 -3.49
C GLY A 13 8.13 8.47 -3.11
N TYR A 14 7.97 9.78 -3.32
CA TYR A 14 6.71 10.47 -3.02
C TYR A 14 5.51 9.91 -3.80
N ALA A 15 5.68 9.53 -5.07
CA ALA A 15 4.60 8.93 -5.86
C ALA A 15 4.10 7.62 -5.23
N PHE A 16 5.01 6.73 -4.83
CA PHE A 16 4.66 5.49 -4.14
C PHE A 16 4.12 5.74 -2.73
N ALA A 17 4.64 6.72 -2.00
CA ALA A 17 4.11 7.13 -0.69
C ALA A 17 2.63 7.51 -0.79
N LEU A 18 2.28 8.37 -1.76
CA LEU A 18 0.91 8.81 -1.99
C LEU A 18 0.00 7.68 -2.47
N LEU A 19 0.49 6.83 -3.37
CA LEU A 19 -0.27 5.67 -3.85
C LEU A 19 -0.60 4.73 -2.70
N PHE A 20 0.39 4.36 -1.89
CA PHE A 20 0.22 3.40 -0.80
C PHE A 20 -0.63 4.00 0.31
N ALA A 21 -0.36 5.24 0.73
CA ALA A 21 -1.19 5.96 1.69
C ALA A 21 -2.65 6.06 1.23
N GLY A 22 -2.88 6.38 -0.05
CA GLY A 22 -4.22 6.50 -0.64
C GLY A 22 -4.99 5.18 -0.63
N LEU A 23 -4.36 4.08 -1.04
CA LEU A 23 -4.98 2.74 -0.98
C LEU A 23 -5.38 2.36 0.45
N HIS A 24 -4.51 2.63 1.42
CA HIS A 24 -4.77 2.32 2.83
C HIS A 24 -5.79 3.25 3.47
N LEU A 25 -5.84 4.51 3.05
CA LEU A 25 -6.88 5.45 3.46
C LEU A 25 -8.24 4.98 2.92
N MET A 26 -8.32 4.56 1.66
CA MET A 26 -9.56 3.97 1.11
C MET A 26 -9.98 2.73 1.87
N TRP A 27 -9.04 1.85 2.24
CA TRP A 27 -9.32 0.70 3.10
C TRP A 27 -9.88 1.11 4.46
N ALA A 28 -9.23 2.03 5.17
CA ALA A 28 -9.67 2.50 6.47
C ALA A 28 -11.07 3.15 6.40
N LEU A 29 -11.34 3.93 5.35
CA LEU A 29 -12.67 4.50 5.11
C LEU A 29 -13.71 3.42 4.80
N ALA A 30 -13.36 2.39 4.04
CA ALA A 30 -14.27 1.28 3.78
C ALA A 30 -14.63 0.53 5.07
N VAL A 31 -13.66 0.31 5.98
CA VAL A 31 -13.92 -0.28 7.30
C VAL A 31 -14.88 0.59 8.12
N ALA A 32 -14.75 1.93 8.02
CA ALA A 32 -15.62 2.86 8.73
C ALA A 32 -17.05 2.92 8.18
N ILE A 33 -17.23 2.81 6.85
CA ILE A 33 -18.51 3.08 6.18
C ILE A 33 -19.29 1.79 5.86
N VAL A 34 -18.60 0.72 5.45
CA VAL A 34 -19.19 -0.53 4.96
C VAL A 34 -18.47 -1.78 5.51
N PRO A 35 -18.37 -1.95 6.85
CA PRO A 35 -17.54 -3.01 7.46
C PRO A 35 -17.90 -4.44 7.03
N GLU A 36 -19.18 -4.74 6.84
CA GLU A 36 -19.64 -6.07 6.38
C GLU A 36 -19.16 -6.40 4.97
N PHE A 37 -19.13 -5.40 4.08
CA PHE A 37 -18.60 -5.57 2.73
C PHE A 37 -17.09 -5.78 2.75
N VAL A 38 -16.37 -5.08 3.64
CA VAL A 38 -14.94 -5.30 3.85
C VAL A 38 -14.67 -6.72 4.35
N GLN A 39 -15.44 -7.23 5.31
CA GLN A 39 -15.33 -8.61 5.77
C GLN A 39 -15.54 -9.60 4.61
N ALA A 40 -16.57 -9.40 3.79
CA ALA A 40 -16.83 -10.26 2.62
C ALA A 40 -15.66 -10.26 1.62
N ILE A 41 -15.00 -9.12 1.41
CA ILE A 41 -13.79 -9.01 0.58
C ILE A 41 -12.63 -9.80 1.20
N VAL A 42 -12.42 -9.70 2.51
CA VAL A 42 -11.38 -10.49 3.21
C VAL A 42 -11.64 -11.98 3.06
N ASP A 43 -12.87 -12.43 3.32
CA ASP A 43 -13.26 -13.83 3.20
C ASP A 43 -13.10 -14.34 1.76
N MET A 44 -13.41 -13.51 0.77
CA MET A 44 -13.14 -13.83 -0.64
C MET A 44 -11.64 -13.98 -0.90
N HIS A 45 -10.80 -13.02 -0.46
CA HIS A 45 -9.35 -13.08 -0.67
C HIS A 45 -8.71 -14.30 -0.01
N ILE A 46 -9.11 -14.65 1.21
CA ILE A 46 -8.62 -15.86 1.90
C ILE A 46 -9.00 -17.12 1.10
N ARG A 47 -10.23 -17.20 0.58
CA ARG A 47 -10.67 -18.31 -0.27
C ARG A 47 -9.93 -18.40 -1.60
N LEU A 48 -9.55 -17.27 -2.21
CA LEU A 48 -8.73 -17.26 -3.43
C LEU A 48 -7.34 -17.89 -3.23
N HIS A 49 -6.87 -17.97 -1.98
CA HIS A 49 -5.62 -18.64 -1.62
C HIS A 49 -5.83 -20.09 -1.16
N PHE A 50 -7.03 -20.65 -1.32
CA PHE A 50 -7.41 -22.00 -0.85
C PHE A 50 -7.22 -22.19 0.66
N LEU A 51 -7.30 -21.11 1.43
CA LEU A 51 -7.17 -21.12 2.89
C LEU A 51 -8.55 -21.12 3.56
N ASN A 52 -8.63 -21.74 4.73
CA ASN A 52 -9.79 -21.67 5.61
C ASN A 52 -9.36 -21.18 7.00
N VAL A 53 -9.23 -19.86 7.12
CA VAL A 53 -8.80 -19.18 8.35
C VAL A 53 -9.88 -18.19 8.76
N GLY A 54 -10.32 -18.24 10.02
CA GLY A 54 -11.26 -17.29 10.59
C GLY A 54 -10.57 -15.97 10.93
N VAL A 55 -10.51 -15.04 9.97
CA VAL A 55 -9.98 -13.69 10.16
C VAL A 55 -11.14 -12.71 10.28
N LEU A 56 -11.20 -11.97 11.38
CA LEU A 56 -12.22 -10.95 11.62
C LEU A 56 -11.62 -9.55 11.45
N VAL A 57 -12.23 -8.75 10.57
CA VAL A 57 -11.95 -7.32 10.43
C VAL A 57 -12.36 -6.63 11.73
N GLN A 58 -11.41 -5.94 12.36
CA GLN A 58 -11.67 -5.22 13.60
C GLN A 58 -12.50 -3.94 13.34
N PRO A 59 -13.25 -3.46 14.34
CA PRO A 59 -13.95 -2.18 14.24
C PRO A 59 -13.00 -1.04 13.89
N PHE A 60 -13.52 -0.02 13.20
CA PHE A 60 -12.75 1.18 12.88
C PHE A 60 -12.27 1.88 14.16
N GLU A 61 -10.98 2.19 14.20
CA GLU A 61 -10.34 2.97 15.26
C GLU A 61 -9.42 3.99 14.59
N ILE A 62 -9.53 5.26 15.00
CA ILE A 62 -8.89 6.38 14.30
C ILE A 62 -7.36 6.36 14.46
N GLY A 63 -6.86 5.94 15.63
CA GLY A 63 -5.43 5.79 15.88
C GLY A 63 -4.80 4.73 14.97
N LEU A 64 -5.43 3.57 14.84
CA LEU A 64 -5.02 2.51 13.92
C LEU A 64 -5.09 2.97 12.46
N ALA A 65 -6.13 3.70 12.06
CA ALA A 65 -6.27 4.23 10.71
C ALA A 65 -5.15 5.23 10.35
N VAL A 66 -4.85 6.17 11.26
CA VAL A 66 -3.74 7.12 11.08
C VAL A 66 -2.41 6.37 11.02
N GLY A 67 -2.18 5.42 11.93
CA GLY A 67 -0.98 4.58 11.93
C GLY A 67 -0.81 3.80 10.64
N LEU A 68 -1.89 3.23 10.10
CA LEU A 68 -1.89 2.49 8.83
C LEU A 68 -1.49 3.39 7.66
N VAL A 69 -2.09 4.58 7.55
CA VAL A 69 -1.82 5.50 6.43
C VAL A 69 -0.40 6.04 6.49
N LEU A 70 0.09 6.43 7.67
CA LEU A 70 1.45 6.93 7.83
C LEU A 70 2.50 5.85 7.60
N SER A 71 2.31 4.65 8.15
CA SER A 71 3.23 3.53 7.93
C SER A 71 3.27 3.12 6.45
N ALA A 72 2.12 3.08 5.78
CA ALA A 72 2.04 2.83 4.34
C ALA A 72 2.72 3.93 3.52
N ALA A 73 2.57 5.20 3.90
CA ALA A 73 3.26 6.31 3.23
C ALA A 73 4.78 6.19 3.33
N VAL A 74 5.30 5.90 4.53
CA VAL A 74 6.74 5.69 4.77
C VAL A 74 7.25 4.48 3.99
N GLY A 75 6.54 3.35 4.06
CA GLY A 75 6.89 2.14 3.32
C GLY A 75 6.88 2.35 1.81
N GLY A 76 5.85 3.04 1.29
CA GLY A 76 5.77 3.43 -0.11
C GLY A 76 6.92 4.34 -0.54
N PHE A 77 7.27 5.34 0.28
CA PHE A 77 8.42 6.22 0.00
C PHE A 77 9.72 5.43 -0.12
N VAL A 78 10.02 4.60 0.89
CA VAL A 78 11.23 3.79 0.93
C VAL A 78 11.27 2.85 -0.26
N PHE A 79 10.17 2.16 -0.56
CA PHE A 79 10.06 1.27 -1.71
C PHE A 79 10.33 2.00 -3.03
N GLY A 80 9.64 3.12 -3.27
CA GLY A 80 9.79 3.89 -4.51
C GLY A 80 11.19 4.49 -4.67
N TRP A 81 11.77 4.99 -3.58
CA TRP A 81 13.14 5.52 -3.57
C TRP A 81 14.16 4.42 -3.87
N LEU A 82 14.07 3.27 -3.20
CA LEU A 82 14.95 2.12 -3.44
C LEU A 82 14.82 1.60 -4.86
N LEU A 83 13.59 1.44 -5.36
CA LEU A 83 13.33 1.00 -6.72
C LEU A 83 14.00 1.93 -7.74
N ALA A 84 13.82 3.25 -7.60
CA ALA A 84 14.41 4.22 -8.51
C ALA A 84 15.94 4.22 -8.44
N THR A 85 16.51 4.13 -7.23
CA THR A 85 17.96 4.05 -7.03
C THR A 85 18.55 2.78 -7.65
N ILE A 86 17.94 1.61 -7.45
CA ILE A 86 18.37 0.34 -8.04
C ILE A 86 18.29 0.41 -9.57
N VAL A 87 17.18 0.95 -10.12
CA VAL A 87 17.01 1.08 -11.57
C VAL A 87 18.06 2.01 -12.17
N ASN A 88 18.41 3.11 -11.51
CA ASN A 88 19.47 4.00 -11.97
C ASN A 88 20.84 3.31 -11.90
N PHE A 89 21.15 2.63 -10.79
CA PHE A 89 22.39 1.87 -10.62
C PHE A 89 22.56 0.80 -11.72
N LEU A 90 21.50 0.03 -12.02
CA LEU A 90 21.53 -1.00 -13.06
C LEU A 90 21.69 -0.44 -14.48
N LYS A 91 21.42 0.86 -14.69
CA LYS A 91 21.72 1.55 -15.95
C LYS A 91 23.19 2.01 -16.06
N GLY A 92 23.99 1.82 -15.00
CA GLY A 92 25.38 2.30 -14.94
C GLY A 92 25.49 3.79 -14.63
N VAL A 93 24.52 4.32 -13.86
CA VAL A 93 24.48 5.73 -13.41
C VAL A 93 24.67 5.81 -11.91
#